data_AF-A0A210PI30-F1
#
_entry.id   AF-A0A210PI30-F1
#
_cell.length_a   1.000
_cell.length_b   1.000
_cell.length_c   1.000
_cell.angle_alpha   90.00
_cell.angle_beta   90.00
_cell.angle_gamma   90.00
#
_symmetry.space_group_name_H-M   'P 1'
#
loop_
_entity.id
_entity.type
_entity.pdbx_description
1 polymer ?
#
loop_
_entity_poly.entity_id
_entity_poly.type
_entity_poly.pdbx_seq_one_letter_code
_entity_poly.pdbx_strand_id
1 'polypeptide(L)'
;MSINDHKGTGVAAMVAVLVFVIGILIGFFSKTFYGPDLGTCPGAGLQQLTREADPGITDTLLAFIDAQQMDRVYRELTSKPRLAGTDSQQESADYVHNLFQEYGLTSQIDTYDVFLSYPVKGHNNYAAITSESGAVEYRTLSLEELTRDDTRHPDEIQAFNAFSPSGDVTAELVYANYGRAEDFDKLRELGISCSGKIVIAKYGKIFRGNKVLFAHQAGCVGVILYSDPADYGPPPSNSTSGMTYPYPDTWWLPDTGMQRGNIILTKGDQATPGYPALWYTQRLSDEEVERKLPSIPCHPIGYRDAYNILREMEGEEVLPEWRGNLNITYRFGPTLRNNRKIRLVVKNENRTVPIHNVIGKITGEIEPDRYVIFGNHRDAWVYGGTDPASGGIVMIEIARIFGKLLETDRYVIFGNHRDAWVYGGTDPASGGTVLMEIARIFGKLLETGWRPRRTILFCSWDAEEYGLVGSYEWVEVRPNYHLILYIISSTPYPYRCVYEFGALTFDPAL
;
A
#
# COMPACT_ATOMS: atom_id res chain seq x y z
N MET A 1 50.72 -0.39 68.11
CA MET A 1 50.19 -0.06 66.77
C MET A 1 50.95 -0.92 65.77
N SER A 2 50.19 -1.68 64.97
CA SER A 2 50.53 -2.52 63.82
C SER A 2 52.00 -2.62 63.38
N ILE A 3 52.54 -3.84 63.34
CA ILE A 3 53.26 -4.42 62.18
C ILE A 3 53.05 -5.93 62.35
N ASN A 4 52.00 -6.51 61.76
CA ASN A 4 51.88 -7.95 61.59
C ASN A 4 50.83 -8.34 60.53
N ASP A 5 50.77 -7.63 59.39
CA ASP A 5 49.75 -7.94 58.37
C ASP A 5 50.22 -7.82 56.90
N HIS A 6 51.53 -7.86 56.67
CA HIS A 6 52.09 -7.81 55.30
C HIS A 6 52.41 -9.18 54.68
N LYS A 7 52.33 -10.28 55.44
CA LYS A 7 52.55 -11.62 54.89
C LYS A 7 51.28 -12.26 54.32
N GLY A 8 50.11 -11.98 54.90
CA GLY A 8 48.83 -12.53 54.41
C GLY A 8 48.35 -11.89 53.11
N THR A 9 48.57 -10.58 52.95
CA THR A 9 48.14 -9.79 51.78
C THR A 9 48.96 -10.11 50.52
N GLY A 10 50.27 -10.35 50.65
CA GLY A 10 51.12 -10.76 49.53
C GLY A 10 50.80 -12.17 49.01
N VAL A 11 50.48 -13.10 49.92
CA VAL A 11 50.08 -14.48 49.55
C VAL A 11 48.70 -14.47 48.89
N ALA A 12 47.75 -13.69 49.40
CA ALA A 12 46.43 -13.55 48.79
C ALA A 12 46.49 -12.95 47.37
N ALA A 13 47.34 -11.93 47.16
CA ALA A 13 47.55 -11.34 45.84
C ALA A 13 48.20 -12.33 44.85
N MET A 14 49.20 -13.10 45.30
CA MET A 14 49.80 -14.16 44.49
C MET A 14 48.80 -15.26 44.11
N VAL A 15 47.94 -15.68 45.05
CA VAL A 15 46.91 -16.69 44.78
C VAL A 15 45.87 -16.15 43.80
N ALA A 16 45.46 -14.88 43.93
CA ALA A 16 44.52 -14.26 43.00
C ALA A 16 45.09 -14.16 41.58
N VAL A 17 46.36 -13.78 41.43
CA VAL A 17 47.05 -13.75 40.12
C VAL A 17 47.18 -15.15 39.55
N LEU A 18 47.51 -16.14 40.38
CA LEU A 18 47.62 -17.54 39.95
C LEU A 18 46.27 -18.07 39.46
N VAL A 19 45.18 -17.80 40.18
CA VAL A 19 43.81 -18.18 39.78
C VAL A 19 43.40 -17.46 38.49
N PHE A 20 43.75 -16.19 38.33
CA PHE A 20 43.46 -15.44 37.11
C PHE A 20 44.22 -15.99 35.89
N VAL A 21 45.50 -16.31 36.05
CA VAL A 21 46.31 -16.92 35.00
C VAL A 21 45.83 -18.34 34.67
N ILE A 22 45.47 -19.14 35.68
CA ILE A 22 44.85 -20.45 35.47
C ILE A 22 43.51 -20.30 34.75
N GLY A 23 42.70 -19.30 35.07
CA GLY A 23 41.45 -19.00 34.35
C GLY A 23 41.66 -18.64 32.88
N ILE A 24 42.69 -17.84 32.57
CA ILE A 24 43.08 -17.54 31.18
C ILE A 24 43.60 -18.78 30.47
N LEU A 25 44.43 -19.60 31.13
CA LEU A 25 44.95 -20.84 30.55
C LEU A 25 43.82 -21.85 30.34
N ILE A 26 42.89 -22.00 31.29
CA ILE A 26 41.68 -22.80 31.10
C ILE A 26 40.89 -22.25 29.91
N GLY A 27 40.60 -20.95 29.82
CA GLY A 27 39.87 -20.38 28.68
C GLY A 27 40.61 -20.50 27.33
N PHE A 28 41.94 -20.47 27.35
CA PHE A 28 42.80 -20.60 26.16
C PHE A 28 42.96 -22.05 25.71
N PHE A 29 43.01 -23.01 26.64
CA PHE A 29 43.14 -24.45 26.34
C PHE A 29 41.80 -25.20 26.32
N SER A 30 40.73 -24.68 26.92
CA SER A 30 39.35 -25.11 26.70
C SER A 30 38.83 -24.69 25.33
N LYS A 31 39.61 -23.87 24.60
CA LYS A 31 39.51 -23.68 23.15
C LYS A 31 40.05 -24.88 22.38
N THR A 32 39.95 -26.10 22.90
CA THR A 32 39.89 -27.30 22.06
C THR A 32 38.49 -27.43 21.48
N PHE A 33 38.37 -27.02 20.22
CA PHE A 33 37.60 -27.73 19.19
C PHE A 33 36.29 -28.36 19.67
N TYR A 34 35.28 -27.54 19.95
CA TYR A 34 33.92 -27.88 19.50
C TYR A 34 33.79 -27.47 18.03
N GLY A 35 34.66 -28.03 17.18
CA GLY A 35 34.22 -28.41 15.85
C GLY A 35 33.55 -29.77 16.04
N PRO A 36 32.41 -30.07 15.41
CA PRO A 36 31.91 -31.44 15.42
C PRO A 36 33.06 -32.35 15.00
N ASP A 37 33.22 -33.50 15.67
CA ASP A 37 34.07 -34.57 15.18
C ASP A 37 33.69 -34.82 13.70
N LEU A 38 34.49 -34.29 12.78
CA LEU A 38 34.48 -34.67 11.37
C LEU A 38 35.16 -36.04 11.26
N GLY A 39 34.70 -37.00 12.08
CA GLY A 39 34.92 -38.40 11.84
C GLY A 39 34.17 -38.72 10.56
N THR A 40 34.86 -38.64 9.42
CA THR A 40 34.43 -39.08 8.09
C THR A 40 32.92 -39.25 7.96
N CYS A 41 32.17 -38.14 8.04
CA CYS A 41 30.78 -38.18 7.63
C CYS A 41 30.79 -38.56 6.15
N PRO A 42 29.88 -39.44 5.68
CA PRO A 42 29.79 -39.77 4.26
C PRO A 42 29.66 -38.45 3.49
N GLY A 43 30.70 -38.10 2.72
CA GLY A 43 30.94 -36.78 2.14
C GLY A 43 29.90 -36.28 1.14
N ALA A 44 28.78 -36.98 0.99
CA ALA A 44 27.66 -36.57 0.15
C ALA A 44 26.68 -35.62 0.88
N GLY A 45 26.49 -35.76 2.21
CA GLY A 45 25.39 -35.07 2.92
C GLY A 45 25.67 -33.61 3.28
N LEU A 46 26.89 -33.28 3.71
CA LEU A 46 27.22 -31.92 4.17
C LEU A 46 27.38 -30.93 3.02
N GLN A 47 27.94 -31.39 1.89
CA GLN A 47 28.07 -30.60 0.66
C GLN A 47 26.71 -30.28 0.03
N GLN A 48 25.72 -31.15 0.24
CA GLN A 48 24.33 -30.95 -0.18
C GLN A 48 23.60 -29.95 0.75
N LEU A 49 23.95 -29.92 2.04
CA LEU A 49 23.46 -28.94 3.01
C LEU A 49 24.09 -27.54 2.84
N THR A 50 25.29 -27.46 2.26
CA THR A 50 26.01 -26.20 1.93
C THR A 50 25.92 -25.83 0.46
N ARG A 51 25.08 -26.50 -0.35
CA ARG A 51 24.90 -26.14 -1.75
C ARG A 51 24.34 -24.72 -1.85
N GLU A 52 25.18 -23.82 -2.34
CA GLU A 52 24.83 -22.49 -2.82
C GLU A 52 23.77 -22.58 -3.92
N ALA A 53 23.12 -21.44 -4.21
CA ALA A 53 22.08 -21.34 -5.23
C ALA A 53 22.53 -22.02 -6.53
N ASP A 54 21.76 -23.00 -7.00
CA ASP A 54 22.06 -23.73 -8.23
C ASP A 54 21.82 -22.81 -9.45
N PRO A 55 22.87 -22.41 -10.19
CA PRO A 55 22.72 -21.48 -11.31
C PRO A 55 21.82 -22.02 -12.43
N GLY A 56 21.72 -23.35 -12.59
CA GLY A 56 20.86 -23.98 -13.59
C GLY A 56 19.38 -23.84 -13.27
N ILE A 57 19.03 -23.65 -11.99
CA ILE A 57 17.65 -23.37 -11.58
C ILE A 57 17.23 -21.98 -12.05
N THR A 58 18.11 -20.98 -11.99
CA THR A 58 17.79 -19.63 -12.46
C THR A 58 17.43 -19.62 -13.95
N ASP A 59 18.21 -20.29 -14.80
CA ASP A 59 17.92 -20.36 -16.24
C ASP A 59 16.62 -21.13 -16.51
N THR A 60 16.32 -22.16 -15.70
CA THR A 60 15.07 -22.92 -15.77
C THR A 60 13.86 -22.06 -15.36
N LEU A 61 13.98 -21.25 -14.29
CA LEU A 61 12.94 -20.31 -13.85
C LEU A 61 12.63 -19.30 -14.96
N LEU A 62 13.67 -18.73 -15.60
CA LEU A 62 13.51 -17.77 -16.70
C LEU A 62 12.86 -18.42 -17.94
N ALA A 63 13.23 -19.66 -18.25
CA ALA A 63 12.67 -20.40 -19.39
C ALA A 63 11.18 -20.72 -19.22
N PHE A 64 10.66 -20.76 -17.99
CA PHE A 64 9.25 -21.06 -17.76
C PHE A 64 8.32 -19.86 -17.85
N ILE A 65 8.82 -18.63 -17.95
CA ILE A 65 8.00 -17.41 -18.06
C ILE A 65 7.12 -17.47 -19.33
N ASP A 66 5.81 -17.26 -19.15
CA ASP A 66 4.80 -17.36 -20.21
C ASP A 66 3.89 -16.12 -20.23
N ALA A 67 4.12 -15.25 -21.22
CA ALA A 67 3.36 -14.02 -21.38
C ALA A 67 1.87 -14.27 -21.71
N GLN A 68 1.51 -15.38 -22.36
CA GLN A 68 0.12 -15.69 -22.68
C GLN A 68 -0.64 -16.09 -21.42
N GLN A 69 0.01 -16.85 -20.54
CA GLN A 69 -0.57 -17.19 -19.24
C GLN A 69 -0.75 -15.94 -18.37
N MET A 70 0.23 -15.03 -18.37
CA MET A 70 0.13 -13.75 -17.66
C MET A 70 -1.05 -12.92 -18.17
N ASP A 71 -1.21 -12.76 -19.49
CA ASP A 71 -2.34 -12.03 -20.10
C ASP A 71 -3.69 -12.66 -19.72
N ARG A 72 -3.77 -14.00 -19.69
CA ARG A 72 -4.99 -14.72 -19.30
C ARG A 72 -5.39 -14.42 -17.85
N VAL A 73 -4.46 -14.57 -16.91
CA VAL A 73 -4.68 -14.31 -15.49
C VAL A 73 -5.04 -12.84 -15.27
N TYR A 74 -4.33 -11.95 -15.95
CA TYR A 74 -4.57 -10.52 -15.88
C TYR A 74 -5.99 -10.17 -16.31
N ARG A 75 -6.44 -10.64 -17.48
CA ARG A 75 -7.80 -10.38 -17.98
C ARG A 75 -8.88 -10.91 -17.06
N GLU A 76 -8.65 -12.10 -16.48
CA GLU A 76 -9.60 -12.68 -15.53
C GLU A 76 -9.74 -11.80 -14.29
N LEU A 77 -8.60 -11.44 -13.69
CA LEU A 77 -8.56 -10.53 -12.56
C LEU A 77 -9.25 -9.21 -12.95
N THR A 78 -8.89 -8.55 -14.04
CA THR A 78 -9.42 -7.21 -14.38
C THR A 78 -10.82 -7.21 -15.00
N SER A 79 -11.51 -8.36 -15.08
CA SER A 79 -12.79 -8.48 -15.77
C SER A 79 -13.96 -7.78 -15.07
N LYS A 80 -13.87 -7.56 -13.75
CA LYS A 80 -14.91 -6.96 -12.92
C LYS A 80 -14.32 -5.97 -11.90
N PRO A 81 -15.13 -5.01 -11.39
CA PRO A 81 -14.76 -4.21 -10.23
C PRO A 81 -14.58 -5.09 -8.99
N ARG A 82 -13.52 -4.84 -8.23
CA ARG A 82 -13.04 -5.77 -7.19
C ARG A 82 -12.69 -5.07 -5.89
N LEU A 83 -13.65 -4.32 -5.37
CA LEU A 83 -13.53 -3.64 -4.09
C LEU A 83 -13.47 -4.65 -2.94
N ALA A 84 -12.61 -4.40 -1.95
CA ALA A 84 -12.48 -5.21 -0.74
C ALA A 84 -13.83 -5.52 -0.08
N GLY A 85 -14.01 -6.77 0.37
CA GLY A 85 -15.23 -7.22 1.06
C GLY A 85 -16.49 -7.30 0.19
N THR A 86 -16.34 -7.40 -1.14
CA THR A 86 -17.46 -7.63 -2.07
C THR A 86 -17.47 -9.06 -2.63
N ASP A 87 -18.60 -9.48 -3.18
CA ASP A 87 -18.74 -10.81 -3.79
C ASP A 87 -17.72 -11.05 -4.93
N SER A 88 -17.43 -10.02 -5.74
CA SER A 88 -16.39 -10.14 -6.79
C SER A 88 -14.99 -10.32 -6.21
N GLN A 89 -14.72 -9.84 -4.99
CA GLN A 89 -13.47 -10.11 -4.30
C GLN A 89 -13.38 -11.56 -3.83
N GLN A 90 -14.45 -12.11 -3.27
CA GLN A 90 -14.55 -13.52 -2.91
C GLN A 90 -14.32 -14.43 -4.15
N GLU A 91 -14.98 -14.15 -5.27
CA GLU A 91 -14.76 -14.88 -6.54
C GLU A 91 -13.28 -14.88 -6.96
N SER A 92 -12.62 -13.72 -6.83
CA SER A 92 -11.20 -13.60 -7.16
C SER A 92 -10.27 -14.34 -6.18
N ALA A 93 -10.65 -14.42 -4.90
CA ALA A 93 -9.93 -15.21 -3.90
C ALA A 93 -10.02 -16.70 -4.22
N ASP A 94 -11.23 -17.19 -4.56
CA ASP A 94 -11.45 -18.58 -4.96
C ASP A 94 -10.69 -18.92 -6.25
N TYR A 95 -10.66 -18.00 -7.22
CA TYR A 95 -9.87 -18.16 -8.44
C TYR A 95 -8.37 -18.33 -8.13
N VAL A 96 -7.78 -17.44 -7.34
CA VAL A 96 -6.37 -17.50 -6.95
C VAL A 96 -6.08 -18.77 -6.13
N HIS A 97 -6.98 -19.15 -5.24
CA HIS A 97 -6.86 -20.37 -4.42
C HIS A 97 -6.75 -21.61 -5.30
N ASN A 98 -7.66 -21.75 -6.26
CA ASN A 98 -7.68 -22.86 -7.21
C ASN A 98 -6.44 -22.86 -8.11
N LEU A 99 -5.98 -21.67 -8.53
CA LEU A 99 -4.80 -21.51 -9.36
C LEU A 99 -3.53 -21.99 -8.64
N PHE A 100 -3.37 -21.65 -7.36
CA PHE A 100 -2.27 -22.17 -6.55
C PHE A 100 -2.31 -23.69 -6.41
N GLN A 101 -3.49 -24.29 -6.27
CA GLN A 101 -3.63 -25.76 -6.21
C GLN A 101 -3.27 -26.41 -7.56
N GLU A 102 -3.72 -25.83 -8.68
CA GLU A 102 -3.36 -26.28 -10.03
C GLU A 102 -1.84 -26.27 -10.25
N TYR A 103 -1.15 -25.26 -9.70
CA TYR A 103 0.29 -25.15 -9.76
C TYR A 103 1.03 -26.10 -8.79
N GLY A 104 0.31 -26.93 -8.03
CA GLY A 104 0.90 -27.90 -7.11
C GLY A 104 1.32 -27.34 -5.75
N LEU A 105 0.86 -26.14 -5.39
CA LEU A 105 1.08 -25.55 -4.06
C LEU A 105 -0.02 -26.01 -3.10
N THR A 106 0.31 -26.06 -1.80
CA THR A 106 -0.75 -26.10 -0.77
C THR A 106 -1.38 -24.71 -0.69
N SER A 107 -2.70 -24.59 -0.73
CA SER A 107 -3.40 -23.30 -0.72
C SER A 107 -4.42 -23.24 0.40
N GLN A 108 -4.55 -22.10 1.08
CA GLN A 108 -5.56 -21.84 2.10
C GLN A 108 -6.10 -20.42 1.97
N ILE A 109 -7.34 -20.21 2.41
CA ILE A 109 -7.96 -18.89 2.51
C ILE A 109 -8.07 -18.53 3.99
N ASP A 110 -7.45 -17.42 4.38
CA ASP A 110 -7.55 -16.85 5.71
C ASP A 110 -8.58 -15.70 5.67
N THR A 111 -9.62 -15.81 6.49
CA THR A 111 -10.73 -14.84 6.55
C THR A 111 -10.64 -13.98 7.82
N TYR A 112 -10.88 -12.68 7.67
CA TYR A 112 -10.94 -11.70 8.75
C TYR A 112 -12.20 -10.85 8.61
N ASP A 113 -12.92 -10.58 9.71
CA ASP A 113 -14.09 -9.69 9.69
C ASP A 113 -13.67 -8.29 10.15
N VAL A 114 -13.51 -7.39 9.18
CA VAL A 114 -12.83 -6.10 9.32
C VAL A 114 -13.78 -4.93 9.05
N PHE A 115 -13.48 -3.78 9.65
CA PHE A 115 -14.29 -2.57 9.58
C PHE A 115 -13.90 -1.70 8.37
N LEU A 116 -14.71 -1.76 7.31
CA LEU A 116 -14.48 -1.04 6.05
C LEU A 116 -15.51 0.08 5.84
N SER A 117 -15.31 0.90 4.80
CA SER A 117 -16.11 2.10 4.50
C SER A 117 -16.58 2.12 3.06
N TYR A 118 -17.86 2.40 2.81
CA TYR A 118 -18.47 2.37 1.49
C TYR A 118 -19.36 3.59 1.27
N PRO A 119 -19.53 4.07 0.03
CA PRO A 119 -20.57 5.04 -0.28
C PRO A 119 -21.95 4.37 -0.17
N VAL A 120 -22.93 5.06 0.41
CA VAL A 120 -24.28 4.51 0.59
C VAL A 120 -24.96 4.33 -0.76
N LYS A 121 -25.44 3.11 -1.06
CA LYS A 121 -26.15 2.81 -2.32
C LYS A 121 -27.40 3.71 -2.46
N GLY A 122 -27.58 4.29 -3.65
CA GLY A 122 -28.69 5.21 -3.93
C GLY A 122 -28.48 6.65 -3.49
N HIS A 123 -27.34 6.97 -2.87
CA HIS A 123 -26.96 8.33 -2.51
C HIS A 123 -25.64 8.72 -3.15
N ASN A 124 -25.68 9.73 -4.02
CA ASN A 124 -24.50 10.27 -4.66
C ASN A 124 -23.82 11.31 -3.77
N ASN A 125 -22.52 11.13 -3.56
CA ASN A 125 -21.62 12.14 -3.00
C ASN A 125 -21.31 13.17 -4.09
N TYR A 126 -21.26 14.45 -3.72
CA TYR A 126 -20.94 15.52 -4.66
C TYR A 126 -20.52 16.80 -3.94
N ALA A 127 -19.77 17.64 -4.66
CA ALA A 127 -19.69 19.06 -4.38
C ALA A 127 -20.64 19.83 -5.31
N ALA A 128 -21.11 20.98 -4.86
CA ALA A 128 -22.02 21.83 -5.63
C ALA A 128 -21.76 23.31 -5.38
N ILE A 129 -21.94 24.11 -6.42
CA ILE A 129 -21.99 25.57 -6.31
C ILE A 129 -23.45 25.95 -6.02
N THR A 130 -23.66 26.68 -4.93
CA THR A 130 -24.98 27.15 -4.51
C THR A 130 -25.07 28.67 -4.61
N SER A 131 -26.20 29.18 -5.10
CA SER A 131 -26.55 30.59 -5.04
C SER A 131 -26.68 31.09 -3.60
N GLU A 132 -26.76 32.41 -3.41
CA GLU A 132 -27.08 33.00 -2.11
C GLU A 132 -28.46 32.55 -1.57
N SER A 133 -29.40 32.25 -2.48
CA SER A 133 -30.71 31.68 -2.13
C SER A 133 -30.69 30.18 -1.79
N GLY A 134 -29.53 29.52 -1.89
CA GLY A 134 -29.35 28.10 -1.61
C GLY A 134 -29.72 27.16 -2.76
N ALA A 135 -30.00 27.68 -3.95
CA ALA A 135 -30.27 26.88 -5.14
C ALA A 135 -28.96 26.29 -5.69
N VAL A 136 -28.97 25.02 -6.07
CA VAL A 136 -27.82 24.35 -6.69
C VAL A 136 -27.73 24.78 -8.16
N GLU A 137 -26.64 25.48 -8.51
CA GLU A 137 -26.39 25.96 -9.88
C GLU A 137 -25.47 25.02 -10.67
N TYR A 138 -24.54 24.36 -9.98
CA TYR A 138 -23.62 23.39 -10.55
C TYR A 138 -23.42 22.23 -9.57
N ARG A 139 -23.33 21.01 -10.08
CA ARG A 139 -23.06 19.80 -9.30
C ARG A 139 -21.95 19.00 -9.98
N THR A 140 -20.99 18.53 -9.19
CA THR A 140 -19.90 17.68 -9.68
C THR A 140 -20.39 16.30 -10.06
N LEU A 141 -19.62 15.61 -10.89
CA LEU A 141 -19.84 14.20 -11.16
C LEU A 141 -19.57 13.38 -9.89
N SER A 142 -20.32 12.29 -9.73
CA SER A 142 -20.08 11.31 -8.67
C SER A 142 -19.36 10.06 -9.20
N LEU A 143 -19.41 9.85 -10.51
CA LEU A 143 -18.81 8.72 -11.21
C LEU A 143 -18.22 9.21 -12.53
N GLU A 144 -17.12 8.59 -12.96
CA GLU A 144 -16.42 8.93 -14.19
C GLU A 144 -17.35 8.83 -15.41
N GLU A 145 -17.06 9.59 -16.45
CA GLU A 145 -17.66 9.33 -17.76
C GLU A 145 -16.95 8.13 -18.40
N LEU A 146 -17.72 7.29 -19.09
CA LEU A 146 -17.15 6.20 -19.87
C LEU A 146 -16.29 6.76 -20.99
N THR A 147 -15.13 6.14 -21.21
CA THR A 147 -14.33 6.35 -22.40
C THR A 147 -14.90 5.58 -23.59
N ARG A 148 -14.38 5.85 -24.80
CA ARG A 148 -14.87 5.18 -26.02
C ARG A 148 -14.67 3.68 -25.89
N ASP A 149 -15.72 2.93 -26.22
CA ASP A 149 -15.77 1.46 -26.28
C ASP A 149 -15.90 0.71 -24.93
N ASP A 150 -16.02 1.41 -23.80
CA ASP A 150 -16.22 0.78 -22.49
C ASP A 150 -17.71 0.58 -22.14
N THR A 151 -18.01 -0.55 -21.52
CA THR A 151 -19.32 -0.83 -20.89
C THR A 151 -19.18 -0.75 -19.37
N ARG A 152 -20.07 0.03 -18.74
CA ARG A 152 -20.10 0.16 -17.28
C ARG A 152 -20.57 -1.14 -16.64
N HIS A 153 -19.76 -1.71 -15.75
CA HIS A 153 -20.21 -2.81 -14.91
C HIS A 153 -21.16 -2.28 -13.83
N PRO A 154 -22.27 -2.99 -13.52
CA PRO A 154 -23.25 -2.53 -12.53
C PRO A 154 -22.68 -2.35 -11.11
N ASP A 155 -21.59 -3.06 -10.79
CA ASP A 155 -20.94 -3.01 -9.49
C ASP A 155 -19.87 -1.91 -9.35
N GLU A 156 -19.70 -1.06 -10.36
CA GLU A 156 -18.84 0.10 -10.22
C GLU A 156 -19.35 1.05 -9.14
N ILE A 157 -18.43 1.43 -8.24
CA ILE A 157 -18.73 2.35 -7.15
C ILE A 157 -18.44 3.78 -7.57
N GLN A 158 -19.24 4.72 -7.05
CA GLN A 158 -18.94 6.15 -7.15
C GLN A 158 -17.57 6.49 -6.56
N ALA A 159 -17.00 7.60 -6.98
CA ALA A 159 -15.77 8.11 -6.38
C ALA A 159 -16.04 8.56 -4.94
N PHE A 160 -15.16 8.19 -4.01
CA PHE A 160 -15.29 8.58 -2.61
C PHE A 160 -13.94 8.47 -1.90
N ASN A 161 -13.82 9.15 -0.76
CA ASN A 161 -12.73 8.89 0.17
C ASN A 161 -13.23 7.99 1.30
N ALA A 162 -12.66 6.78 1.40
CA ALA A 162 -13.04 5.82 2.41
C ALA A 162 -12.69 6.33 3.81
N PHE A 163 -13.58 6.07 4.77
CA PHE A 163 -13.58 6.58 6.15
C PHE A 163 -13.80 8.10 6.28
N SER A 164 -14.20 8.78 5.20
CA SER A 164 -14.77 10.13 5.34
C SER A 164 -16.14 10.04 6.04
N PRO A 165 -16.38 10.86 7.06
CA PRO A 165 -17.66 10.90 7.74
C PRO A 165 -18.73 11.45 6.80
N SER A 166 -19.98 11.04 7.05
CA SER A 166 -21.14 11.61 6.38
C SER A 166 -21.36 13.05 6.83
N GLY A 167 -21.73 13.94 5.91
CA GLY A 167 -22.00 15.34 6.22
C GLY A 167 -22.59 16.11 5.03
N ASP A 168 -23.29 17.18 5.36
CA ASP A 168 -23.88 18.12 4.41
C ASP A 168 -23.53 19.54 4.88
N VAL A 169 -22.44 20.07 4.34
CA VAL A 169 -21.86 21.33 4.79
C VAL A 169 -21.88 22.34 3.65
N THR A 170 -22.33 23.56 3.92
CA THR A 170 -22.28 24.68 2.97
C THR A 170 -21.41 25.80 3.53
N ALA A 171 -20.32 26.13 2.84
CA ALA A 171 -19.38 27.16 3.27
C ALA A 171 -18.70 27.85 2.09
N GLU A 172 -17.94 28.89 2.39
CA GLU A 172 -17.02 29.52 1.43
C GLU A 172 -15.82 28.59 1.15
N LEU A 173 -15.10 28.85 0.06
CA LEU A 173 -14.08 27.95 -0.48
C LEU A 173 -12.69 28.56 -0.44
N VAL A 174 -11.73 27.88 0.18
CA VAL A 174 -10.31 28.27 0.18
C VAL A 174 -9.48 27.28 -0.63
N TYR A 175 -8.57 27.78 -1.47
CA TYR A 175 -7.59 26.95 -2.17
C TYR A 175 -6.32 26.78 -1.34
N ALA A 176 -5.96 25.54 -1.01
CA ALA A 176 -4.80 25.23 -0.15
C ALA A 176 -3.70 24.43 -0.85
N ASN A 177 -3.48 24.65 -2.15
CA ASN A 177 -2.40 24.00 -2.91
C ASN A 177 -2.40 22.48 -2.75
N TYR A 178 -1.39 21.87 -2.12
CA TYR A 178 -1.33 20.42 -1.87
C TYR A 178 -1.82 20.04 -0.47
N GLY A 179 -2.36 20.98 0.33
CA GLY A 179 -2.88 20.72 1.66
C GLY A 179 -1.81 20.26 2.66
N ARG A 180 -0.54 20.66 2.48
CA ARG A 180 0.55 20.38 3.42
C ARG A 180 0.45 21.29 4.64
N ALA A 181 1.11 20.91 5.73
CA ALA A 181 1.22 21.78 6.91
C ALA A 181 1.75 23.17 6.54
N GLU A 182 2.81 23.22 5.71
CA GLU A 182 3.38 24.49 5.22
C GLU A 182 2.40 25.32 4.35
N ASP A 183 1.45 24.67 3.67
CA ASP A 183 0.46 25.38 2.87
C ASP A 183 -0.54 26.10 3.79
N PHE A 184 -0.98 25.46 4.88
CA PHE A 184 -1.86 26.08 5.88
C PHE A 184 -1.17 27.16 6.72
N ASP A 185 0.11 26.97 7.04
CA ASP A 185 0.91 28.02 7.68
C ASP A 185 1.04 29.24 6.75
N LYS A 186 1.26 29.00 5.45
CA LYS A 186 1.35 30.09 4.48
C LYS A 186 0.04 30.86 4.31
N LEU A 187 -1.10 30.18 4.29
CA LEU A 187 -2.41 30.83 4.27
C LEU A 187 -2.59 31.74 5.49
N ARG A 188 -2.15 31.29 6.67
CA ARG A 188 -2.22 32.07 7.91
C ARG A 188 -1.32 33.30 7.86
N GLU A 189 -0.10 33.18 7.34
CA GLU A 189 0.81 34.32 7.13
C GLU A 189 0.22 35.37 6.18
N LEU A 190 -0.50 34.93 5.15
CA LEU A 190 -1.19 35.78 4.19
C LEU A 190 -2.52 36.34 4.71
N GLY A 191 -2.91 36.04 5.95
CA GLY A 191 -4.15 36.51 6.55
C GLY A 191 -5.43 35.83 6.02
N ILE A 192 -5.29 34.70 5.33
CA ILE A 192 -6.42 33.93 4.78
C ILE A 192 -6.89 32.92 5.84
N SER A 193 -8.10 33.11 6.36
CA SER A 193 -8.67 32.21 7.37
C SER A 193 -9.38 31.00 6.75
N CYS A 194 -8.99 29.80 7.18
CA CYS A 194 -9.62 28.54 6.80
C CYS A 194 -10.74 28.09 7.78
N SER A 195 -10.87 28.75 8.92
CA SER A 195 -11.83 28.36 9.96
C SER A 195 -13.28 28.50 9.47
N GLY A 196 -14.05 27.42 9.56
CA GLY A 196 -15.44 27.37 9.09
C GLY A 196 -15.59 27.32 7.57
N LYS A 197 -14.51 27.04 6.82
CA LYS A 197 -14.50 27.01 5.35
C LYS A 197 -14.38 25.58 4.83
N ILE A 198 -14.79 25.38 3.59
CA ILE A 198 -14.41 24.19 2.81
C ILE A 198 -13.09 24.51 2.13
N VAL A 199 -12.17 23.56 2.15
CA VAL A 199 -10.89 23.69 1.44
C VAL A 199 -10.87 22.80 0.21
N ILE A 200 -10.31 23.31 -0.89
CA ILE A 200 -10.00 22.52 -2.08
C ILE A 200 -8.47 22.41 -2.22
N ALA A 201 -7.98 21.18 -2.41
CA ALA A 201 -6.56 20.88 -2.50
C ALA A 201 -6.26 19.84 -3.58
N LYS A 202 -5.07 19.95 -4.17
CA LYS A 202 -4.50 19.00 -5.12
C LYS A 202 -4.08 17.72 -4.41
N TYR A 203 -4.28 16.59 -5.07
CA TYR A 203 -3.57 15.36 -4.76
C TYR A 203 -2.05 15.49 -5.00
N GLY A 204 -1.26 14.59 -4.39
CA GLY A 204 0.20 14.55 -4.51
C GLY A 204 0.96 15.15 -3.32
N LYS A 205 2.29 15.01 -3.34
CA LYS A 205 3.29 15.43 -2.32
C LYS A 205 3.23 14.73 -0.96
N ILE A 206 2.04 14.63 -0.37
CA ILE A 206 1.79 13.96 0.91
C ILE A 206 0.58 13.03 0.79
N PHE A 207 0.49 12.07 1.70
CA PHE A 207 -0.65 11.17 1.82
C PHE A 207 -1.96 11.95 2.07
N ARG A 208 -3.06 11.49 1.47
CA ARG A 208 -4.34 12.21 1.43
C ARG A 208 -4.98 12.38 2.80
N GLY A 209 -4.84 11.40 3.70
CA GLY A 209 -5.31 11.52 5.08
C GLY A 209 -4.65 12.67 5.83
N ASN A 210 -3.36 12.96 5.58
CA ASN A 210 -2.68 14.10 6.20
C ASN A 210 -3.28 15.44 5.75
N LYS A 211 -3.71 15.55 4.49
CA LYS A 211 -4.39 16.76 3.98
C LYS A 211 -5.67 17.04 4.77
N VAL A 212 -6.46 15.99 5.02
CA VAL A 212 -7.70 16.08 5.81
C VAL A 212 -7.40 16.43 7.26
N LEU A 213 -6.39 15.81 7.87
CA LEU A 213 -5.94 16.14 9.23
C LEU A 213 -5.55 17.62 9.36
N PHE A 214 -4.70 18.13 8.47
CA PHE A 214 -4.24 19.52 8.54
C PHE A 214 -5.37 20.51 8.26
N ALA A 215 -6.28 20.19 7.35
CA ALA A 215 -7.49 20.97 7.12
C ALA A 215 -8.36 21.03 8.39
N HIS A 216 -8.56 19.90 9.07
CA HIS A 216 -9.30 19.86 10.33
C HIS A 216 -8.63 20.71 11.42
N GLN A 217 -7.29 20.59 11.57
CA GLN A 217 -6.51 21.41 12.51
C GLN A 217 -6.56 22.91 12.19
N ALA A 218 -6.69 23.27 10.91
CA ALA A 218 -6.90 24.65 10.47
C ALA A 218 -8.34 25.16 10.67
N GLY A 219 -9.24 24.33 11.21
CA GLY A 219 -10.63 24.67 11.48
C GLY A 219 -11.56 24.55 10.27
N CYS A 220 -11.14 23.89 9.18
CA CYS A 220 -12.00 23.63 8.03
C CYS A 220 -13.17 22.72 8.41
N VAL A 221 -14.28 22.83 7.69
CA VAL A 221 -15.50 22.02 7.87
C VAL A 221 -15.70 20.97 6.78
N GLY A 222 -14.85 20.96 5.75
CA GLY A 222 -14.88 19.98 4.68
C GLY A 222 -13.69 20.12 3.73
N VAL A 223 -13.39 19.06 2.99
CA VAL A 223 -12.24 18.96 2.08
C VAL A 223 -12.71 18.44 0.72
N ILE A 224 -12.25 19.10 -0.35
CA ILE A 224 -12.40 18.65 -1.72
C ILE A 224 -10.99 18.35 -2.26
N LEU A 225 -10.78 17.13 -2.75
CA LEU A 225 -9.51 16.72 -3.35
C LEU A 225 -9.66 16.56 -4.85
N TYR A 226 -8.68 17.01 -5.63
CA TYR A 226 -8.70 16.83 -7.09
C TYR A 226 -7.30 16.56 -7.65
N SER A 227 -7.25 15.88 -8.79
CA SER A 227 -6.00 15.53 -9.48
C SER A 227 -5.65 16.57 -10.52
N ASP A 228 -4.79 17.53 -10.18
CA ASP A 228 -4.44 18.62 -11.10
C ASP A 228 -3.68 18.11 -12.34
N PRO A 229 -4.00 18.61 -13.55
CA PRO A 229 -3.28 18.22 -14.76
C PRO A 229 -1.78 18.51 -14.73
N ALA A 230 -1.29 19.39 -13.85
CA ALA A 230 0.14 19.62 -13.65
C ALA A 230 0.87 18.35 -13.17
N ASP A 231 0.19 17.50 -12.40
CA ASP A 231 0.76 16.29 -11.82
C ASP A 231 0.27 15.01 -12.51
N TYR A 232 -0.97 15.02 -13.03
CA TYR A 232 -1.66 13.80 -13.50
C TYR A 232 -2.23 13.88 -14.92
N GLY A 233 -2.14 15.05 -15.58
CA GLY A 233 -2.72 15.28 -16.90
C GLY A 233 -1.67 15.24 -18.02
N PRO A 234 -2.10 15.22 -19.28
CA PRO A 234 -1.19 15.25 -20.41
C PRO A 234 -0.33 16.53 -20.38
N PRO A 235 0.93 16.44 -20.82
CA PRO A 235 1.77 17.62 -20.96
C PRO A 235 1.11 18.62 -21.93
N PRO A 236 1.38 19.93 -21.77
CA PRO A 236 0.78 20.94 -22.63
C PRO A 236 0.99 20.64 -24.13
N SER A 237 0.08 21.11 -24.98
CA SER A 237 0.04 20.89 -26.44
C SER A 237 1.34 21.21 -27.18
N ASN A 238 2.23 21.98 -26.55
CA ASN A 238 3.49 22.44 -27.12
C ASN A 238 4.65 21.47 -26.77
N SER A 239 4.38 20.34 -26.13
CA SER A 239 5.38 19.32 -25.81
C SER A 239 5.71 18.45 -27.03
N THR A 240 7.00 18.13 -27.19
CA THR A 240 7.53 17.32 -28.30
C THR A 240 7.10 15.85 -28.26
N SER A 241 6.33 15.42 -27.26
CA SER A 241 5.95 14.02 -27.07
C SER A 241 4.72 13.59 -27.88
N GLY A 242 3.92 14.52 -28.41
CA GLY A 242 2.68 14.23 -29.15
C GLY A 242 1.54 13.63 -28.31
N MET A 243 1.77 13.36 -27.02
CA MET A 243 0.79 12.79 -26.08
C MET A 243 -0.07 13.90 -25.46
N THR A 244 -1.01 14.44 -26.23
CA THR A 244 -1.81 15.62 -25.82
C THR A 244 -3.25 15.30 -25.41
N TYR A 245 -3.67 14.04 -25.58
CA TYR A 245 -5.02 13.56 -25.26
C TYR A 245 -5.00 12.66 -24.03
N PRO A 246 -6.05 12.64 -23.18
CA PRO A 246 -6.16 11.69 -22.08
C PRO A 246 -6.50 10.26 -22.58
N TYR A 247 -6.63 9.31 -21.65
CA TYR A 247 -7.24 8.00 -21.92
C TYR A 247 -8.61 8.17 -22.61
N PRO A 248 -8.94 7.38 -23.66
CA PRO A 248 -8.27 6.15 -24.09
C PRO A 248 -7.10 6.33 -25.06
N ASP A 249 -6.88 7.54 -25.57
CA ASP A 249 -5.87 7.77 -26.61
C ASP A 249 -4.44 7.74 -26.05
N THR A 250 -4.27 8.05 -24.76
CA THR A 250 -2.99 7.90 -24.04
C THR A 250 -3.20 7.37 -22.62
N TRP A 251 -2.13 7.25 -21.84
CA TRP A 251 -2.16 6.81 -20.44
C TRP A 251 -2.47 7.94 -19.44
N TRP A 252 -2.69 9.16 -19.90
CA TRP A 252 -2.97 10.30 -19.03
C TRP A 252 -4.40 10.29 -18.48
N LEU A 253 -4.57 10.82 -17.27
CA LEU A 253 -5.86 10.84 -16.59
C LEU A 253 -6.91 11.64 -17.40
N PRO A 254 -8.11 11.09 -17.66
CA PRO A 254 -9.25 11.84 -18.18
C PRO A 254 -9.73 12.93 -17.24
N ASP A 255 -10.40 13.94 -17.77
CA ASP A 255 -10.86 15.11 -17.00
C ASP A 255 -11.98 14.83 -16.00
N THR A 256 -12.74 13.78 -16.24
CA THR A 256 -13.72 13.23 -15.30
C THR A 256 -13.12 12.20 -14.35
N GLY A 257 -11.85 11.80 -14.54
CA GLY A 257 -11.19 10.80 -13.72
C GLY A 257 -11.03 11.26 -12.27
N MET A 258 -11.57 10.48 -11.33
CA MET A 258 -11.59 10.84 -9.91
C MET A 258 -10.72 9.93 -9.08
N GLN A 259 -9.92 10.57 -8.22
CA GLN A 259 -9.03 9.86 -7.34
C GLN A 259 -9.78 9.38 -6.04
N ARG A 260 -10.33 8.14 -6.01
CA ARG A 260 -10.71 7.34 -4.80
C ARG A 260 -9.57 6.96 -3.84
N GLY A 261 -9.79 6.94 -2.53
CA GLY A 261 -8.76 6.41 -1.62
C GLY A 261 -9.12 6.58 -0.15
N ASN A 262 -8.52 5.76 0.72
CA ASN A 262 -8.72 5.90 2.16
C ASN A 262 -8.01 7.14 2.71
N ILE A 263 -8.58 7.74 3.76
CA ILE A 263 -8.04 8.92 4.46
C ILE A 263 -7.63 8.62 5.91
N ILE A 264 -7.51 7.35 6.30
CA ILE A 264 -7.06 6.96 7.63
C ILE A 264 -5.54 7.07 7.75
N LEU A 265 -5.06 7.37 8.95
CA LEU A 265 -3.62 7.53 9.24
C LEU A 265 -3.00 6.32 9.93
N THR A 266 -3.84 5.32 10.21
CA THR A 266 -3.53 4.07 10.87
C THR A 266 -3.49 2.94 9.85
N LYS A 267 -2.86 1.83 10.21
CA LYS A 267 -2.79 0.59 9.42
C LYS A 267 -3.56 -0.51 10.14
N GLY A 268 -3.97 -1.53 9.39
CA GLY A 268 -4.76 -2.64 9.94
C GLY A 268 -6.22 -2.29 10.16
N ASP A 269 -6.96 -3.23 10.75
CA ASP A 269 -8.35 -3.02 11.09
C ASP A 269 -8.52 -1.92 12.16
N GLN A 270 -9.52 -1.07 11.95
CA GLN A 270 -9.79 0.05 12.85
C GLN A 270 -10.52 -0.40 14.13
N ALA A 271 -11.20 -1.55 14.09
CA ALA A 271 -11.96 -2.08 15.21
C ALA A 271 -11.15 -3.04 16.11
N THR A 272 -10.03 -3.60 15.63
CA THR A 272 -9.16 -4.50 16.40
C THR A 272 -7.69 -4.06 16.44
N PRO A 273 -7.37 -2.85 16.93
CA PRO A 273 -5.99 -2.37 16.93
C PRO A 273 -5.06 -3.27 17.77
N GLY A 274 -4.09 -3.91 17.12
CA GLY A 274 -3.09 -4.77 17.76
C GLY A 274 -3.54 -6.22 17.97
N TYR A 275 -4.72 -6.61 17.47
CA TYR A 275 -5.24 -7.97 17.59
C TYR A 275 -5.90 -8.40 16.28
N PRO A 276 -5.69 -9.63 15.82
CA PRO A 276 -6.22 -10.03 14.52
C PRO A 276 -7.75 -10.07 14.52
N ALA A 277 -8.37 -9.54 13.47
CA ALA A 277 -9.82 -9.41 13.28
C ALA A 277 -10.54 -10.74 12.98
N LEU A 278 -10.27 -11.78 13.78
CA LEU A 278 -10.94 -13.09 13.69
C LEU A 278 -12.38 -13.01 14.21
N TRP A 279 -13.23 -13.95 13.78
CA TRP A 279 -14.66 -13.95 14.14
C TRP A 279 -14.93 -13.89 15.65
N TYR A 280 -14.04 -14.45 16.48
CA TYR A 280 -14.15 -14.47 17.93
C TYR A 280 -13.44 -13.31 18.65
N THR A 281 -12.75 -12.43 17.91
CA THR A 281 -11.99 -11.31 18.49
C THR A 281 -12.94 -10.26 19.05
N GLN A 282 -12.61 -9.75 20.24
CA GLN A 282 -13.32 -8.62 20.82
C GLN A 282 -12.98 -7.34 20.06
N ARG A 283 -14.02 -6.64 19.59
CA ARG A 283 -13.89 -5.43 18.76
C ARG A 283 -14.27 -4.19 19.56
N LEU A 284 -13.68 -3.06 19.20
CA LEU A 284 -14.23 -1.76 19.56
C LEU A 284 -15.61 -1.59 18.94
N SER A 285 -16.50 -0.86 19.62
CA SER A 285 -17.79 -0.50 19.03
C SER A 285 -17.61 0.48 17.87
N ASP A 286 -18.52 0.47 16.90
CA ASP A 286 -18.50 1.39 15.75
C ASP A 286 -18.35 2.86 16.20
N GLU A 287 -19.01 3.26 17.30
CA GLU A 287 -18.92 4.62 17.86
C GLU A 287 -17.52 4.95 18.43
N GLU A 288 -16.82 3.96 19.00
CA GLU A 288 -15.44 4.14 19.48
C GLU A 288 -14.45 4.23 18.33
N VAL A 289 -14.69 3.48 17.25
CA VAL A 289 -13.88 3.54 16.03
C VAL A 289 -14.06 4.88 15.34
N GLU A 290 -15.32 5.29 15.10
CA GLU A 290 -15.66 6.54 14.41
C GLU A 290 -15.09 7.78 15.12
N ARG A 291 -14.99 7.78 16.45
CA ARG A 291 -14.34 8.84 17.21
C ARG A 291 -12.85 9.04 16.91
N LYS A 292 -12.18 8.01 16.36
CA LYS A 292 -10.76 8.05 15.99
C LYS A 292 -10.55 8.34 14.50
N LEU A 293 -11.61 8.22 13.69
CA LEU A 293 -11.57 8.47 12.25
C LEU A 293 -11.58 9.98 11.94
N PRO A 294 -11.26 10.39 10.70
CA PRO A 294 -11.39 11.77 10.28
C PRO A 294 -12.78 12.34 10.56
N SER A 295 -12.84 13.58 11.06
CA SER A 295 -14.05 14.20 11.62
C SER A 295 -14.75 15.18 10.67
N ILE A 296 -14.16 15.46 9.51
CA ILE A 296 -14.72 16.38 8.51
C ILE A 296 -14.94 15.67 7.17
N PRO A 297 -16.04 15.95 6.45
CA PRO A 297 -16.31 15.34 5.15
C PRO A 297 -15.21 15.64 4.13
N CYS A 298 -14.80 14.61 3.38
CA CYS A 298 -13.82 14.66 2.31
C CYS A 298 -14.36 13.94 1.07
N HIS A 299 -14.23 14.56 -0.10
CA HIS A 299 -14.68 13.97 -1.36
C HIS A 299 -13.73 14.30 -2.51
N PRO A 300 -13.39 13.31 -3.36
CA PRO A 300 -12.59 13.55 -4.54
C PRO A 300 -13.44 13.99 -5.73
N ILE A 301 -12.90 14.86 -6.58
CA ILE A 301 -13.54 15.32 -7.82
C ILE A 301 -12.56 15.26 -8.99
N GLY A 302 -13.11 15.17 -10.21
CA GLY A 302 -12.33 15.23 -11.44
C GLY A 302 -11.80 16.64 -11.69
N TYR A 303 -10.76 16.77 -12.51
CA TYR A 303 -10.20 18.10 -12.77
C TYR A 303 -11.07 18.97 -13.68
N ARG A 304 -12.03 18.38 -14.43
CA ARG A 304 -13.12 19.12 -15.09
C ARG A 304 -14.00 19.85 -14.07
N ASP A 305 -14.36 19.16 -13.00
CA ASP A 305 -15.16 19.73 -11.91
C ASP A 305 -14.36 20.76 -11.12
N ALA A 306 -13.08 20.49 -10.85
CA ALA A 306 -12.19 21.45 -10.22
C ALA A 306 -12.05 22.73 -11.06
N TYR A 307 -11.96 22.63 -12.39
CA TYR A 307 -11.97 23.78 -13.30
C TYR A 307 -13.25 24.62 -13.14
N ASN A 308 -14.42 23.98 -13.13
CA ASN A 308 -15.71 24.67 -13.01
C ASN A 308 -15.90 25.34 -11.65
N ILE A 309 -15.32 24.80 -10.58
CA ILE A 309 -15.35 25.40 -9.23
C ILE A 309 -14.31 26.52 -9.11
N LEU A 310 -13.04 26.23 -9.40
CA LEU A 310 -11.92 27.15 -9.15
C LEU A 310 -11.99 28.42 -10.02
N ARG A 311 -12.56 28.36 -11.22
CA ARG A 311 -12.73 29.55 -12.09
C ARG A 311 -13.69 30.60 -11.50
N GLU A 312 -14.58 30.18 -10.60
CA GLU A 312 -15.56 31.05 -9.95
C GLU A 312 -14.99 31.72 -8.70
N MET A 313 -13.78 31.35 -8.26
CA MET A 313 -13.12 31.97 -7.12
C MET A 313 -12.74 33.42 -7.42
N GLU A 314 -12.89 34.26 -6.42
CA GLU A 314 -12.40 35.64 -6.37
C GLU A 314 -11.29 35.77 -5.31
N GLY A 315 -10.79 37.00 -5.10
CA GLY A 315 -9.71 37.29 -4.17
C GLY A 315 -8.33 37.33 -4.82
N GLU A 316 -7.29 37.33 -3.98
CA GLU A 316 -5.91 37.46 -4.43
C GLU A 316 -5.45 36.24 -5.23
N GLU A 317 -4.58 36.49 -6.20
CA GLU A 317 -3.97 35.44 -7.00
C GLU A 317 -2.99 34.64 -6.15
N VAL A 318 -2.95 33.32 -6.37
CA VAL A 318 -2.02 32.45 -5.64
C VAL A 318 -0.57 32.72 -6.01
N LEU A 319 0.34 32.26 -5.15
CA LEU A 319 1.77 32.27 -5.42
C LEU A 319 2.09 31.49 -6.71
N PRO A 320 3.07 31.92 -7.53
CA PRO A 320 3.41 31.25 -8.78
C PRO A 320 3.63 29.73 -8.65
N GLU A 321 4.26 29.30 -7.56
CA GLU A 321 4.54 27.90 -7.22
C GLU A 321 3.30 27.07 -6.82
N TRP A 322 2.17 27.72 -6.52
CA TRP A 322 0.90 27.06 -6.17
C TRP A 322 0.03 26.80 -7.39
N ARG A 323 0.31 27.46 -8.52
CA ARG A 323 -0.43 27.29 -9.77
C ARG A 323 -0.32 25.84 -10.26
N GLY A 324 -1.45 25.30 -10.70
CA GLY A 324 -1.49 24.04 -11.45
C GLY A 324 -1.52 24.28 -12.96
N ASN A 325 -2.07 23.34 -13.70
CA ASN A 325 -2.16 23.39 -15.17
C ASN A 325 -3.61 23.43 -15.69
N LEU A 326 -4.56 23.88 -14.85
CA LEU A 326 -5.89 24.27 -15.31
C LEU A 326 -5.82 25.64 -16.00
N ASN A 327 -6.60 25.82 -17.07
CA ASN A 327 -6.65 27.08 -17.82
C ASN A 327 -7.49 28.16 -17.09
N ILE A 328 -7.04 28.53 -15.89
CA ILE A 328 -7.68 29.51 -15.00
C ILE A 328 -6.63 30.36 -14.28
N THR A 329 -7.04 31.50 -13.76
CA THR A 329 -6.25 32.19 -12.74
C THR A 329 -6.58 31.58 -11.38
N TYR A 330 -5.62 30.88 -10.79
CA TYR A 330 -5.77 30.31 -9.46
C TYR A 330 -5.82 31.43 -8.42
N ARG A 331 -6.83 31.39 -7.53
CA ARG A 331 -7.03 32.38 -6.47
C ARG A 331 -7.16 31.68 -5.12
N PHE A 332 -6.79 32.37 -4.05
CA PHE A 332 -6.89 31.81 -2.70
C PHE A 332 -8.33 31.65 -2.21
N GLY A 333 -9.27 32.47 -2.68
CA GLY A 333 -10.61 32.61 -2.08
C GLY A 333 -10.59 33.64 -0.93
N PRO A 334 -11.57 33.63 0.00
CA PRO A 334 -12.60 32.60 0.20
C PRO A 334 -13.87 32.79 -0.66
N THR A 335 -14.05 33.98 -1.24
CA THR A 335 -15.29 34.38 -1.91
C THR A 335 -15.38 33.79 -3.32
N LEU A 336 -16.59 33.35 -3.70
CA LEU A 336 -16.93 33.03 -5.08
C LEU A 336 -17.74 34.16 -5.70
N ARG A 337 -17.70 34.28 -7.03
CA ARG A 337 -18.52 35.23 -7.80
C ARG A 337 -19.97 35.20 -7.35
N ASN A 338 -20.59 36.37 -7.27
CA ASN A 338 -21.98 36.56 -6.84
C ASN A 338 -22.28 36.00 -5.44
N ASN A 339 -21.30 36.04 -4.52
CA ASN A 339 -21.42 35.53 -3.15
C ASN A 339 -21.90 34.07 -3.06
N ARG A 340 -21.62 33.27 -4.10
CA ARG A 340 -21.94 31.84 -4.11
C ARG A 340 -21.14 31.10 -3.04
N LYS A 341 -21.64 29.94 -2.65
CA LYS A 341 -20.99 29.03 -1.69
C LYS A 341 -20.79 27.65 -2.30
N ILE A 342 -19.97 26.84 -1.64
CA ILE A 342 -19.84 25.42 -1.95
C ILE A 342 -20.63 24.63 -0.94
N ARG A 343 -21.47 23.71 -1.43
CA ARG A 343 -22.11 22.66 -0.65
C ARG A 343 -21.41 21.35 -0.93
N LEU A 344 -20.90 20.70 0.12
CA LEU A 344 -20.29 19.38 0.07
C LEU A 344 -21.22 18.38 0.75
N VAL A 345 -21.65 17.38 -0.01
CA VAL A 345 -22.54 16.31 0.48
C VAL A 345 -21.80 14.98 0.37
N VAL A 346 -21.55 14.36 1.52
CA VAL A 346 -20.92 13.04 1.65
C VAL A 346 -21.84 12.14 2.45
N LYS A 347 -22.09 10.95 1.93
CA LYS A 347 -22.86 9.87 2.54
C LYS A 347 -22.12 8.56 2.37
N ASN A 348 -21.26 8.26 3.34
CA ASN A 348 -20.58 6.99 3.46
C ASN A 348 -21.09 6.25 4.69
N GLU A 349 -21.12 4.94 4.61
CA GLU A 349 -21.40 4.03 5.72
C GLU A 349 -20.15 3.19 6.02
N ASN A 350 -19.91 2.96 7.31
CA ASN A 350 -18.90 2.01 7.74
C ASN A 350 -19.60 0.73 8.19
N ARG A 351 -19.00 -0.42 7.91
CA ARG A 351 -19.55 -1.72 8.28
C ARG A 351 -18.48 -2.78 8.34
N THR A 352 -18.69 -3.76 9.21
CA THR A 352 -17.84 -4.95 9.28
C THR A 352 -18.20 -5.93 8.17
N VAL A 353 -17.19 -6.36 7.40
CA VAL A 353 -17.34 -7.33 6.31
C VAL A 353 -16.18 -8.33 6.34
N PRO A 354 -16.39 -9.56 5.84
CA PRO A 354 -15.30 -10.51 5.69
C PRO A 354 -14.37 -10.09 4.53
N ILE A 355 -13.08 -10.28 4.72
CA ILE A 355 -12.03 -10.17 3.69
C ILE A 355 -11.24 -11.47 3.61
N HIS A 356 -10.66 -11.76 2.46
CA HIS A 356 -10.10 -13.07 2.15
C HIS A 356 -8.67 -12.99 1.61
N ASN A 357 -7.70 -13.32 2.47
CA ASN A 357 -6.32 -13.52 2.06
C ASN A 357 -6.13 -14.94 1.52
N VAL A 358 -5.43 -15.09 0.40
CA VAL A 358 -5.10 -16.41 -0.16
C VAL A 358 -3.61 -16.68 0.02
N ILE A 359 -3.29 -17.79 0.69
CA ILE A 359 -1.92 -18.17 1.02
C ILE A 359 -1.57 -19.48 0.32
N GLY A 360 -0.70 -19.39 -0.68
CA GLY A 360 -0.01 -20.52 -1.30
C GLY A 360 1.27 -20.86 -0.54
N LYS A 361 1.58 -22.15 -0.38
CA LYS A 361 2.74 -22.64 0.38
C LYS A 361 3.46 -23.75 -0.36
N ILE A 362 4.79 -23.63 -0.39
CA ILE A 362 5.73 -24.70 -0.73
C ILE A 362 6.60 -24.94 0.50
N THR A 363 6.49 -26.13 1.11
CA THR A 363 7.25 -26.48 2.32
C THR A 363 8.72 -26.70 1.96
N GLY A 364 9.63 -26.07 2.73
CA GLY A 364 11.06 -26.27 2.59
C GLY A 364 11.51 -27.67 2.99
N GLU A 365 12.51 -28.21 2.30
CA GLU A 365 13.05 -29.56 2.56
C GLU A 365 14.01 -29.59 3.76
N ILE A 366 14.78 -28.53 3.97
CA ILE A 366 15.83 -28.48 5.02
C ILE A 366 15.40 -27.58 6.20
N GLU A 367 14.88 -26.39 5.91
CA GLU A 367 14.48 -25.37 6.90
C GLU A 367 13.00 -24.99 6.72
N PRO A 368 12.05 -25.90 7.00
CA PRO A 368 10.62 -25.66 6.79
C PRO A 368 10.04 -24.55 7.70
N ASP A 369 10.74 -24.19 8.77
CA ASP A 369 10.40 -23.14 9.75
C ASP A 369 10.97 -21.76 9.39
N ARG A 370 11.61 -21.63 8.22
CA ARG A 370 12.10 -20.37 7.68
C ARG A 370 11.31 -19.97 6.45
N TYR A 371 10.85 -18.72 6.42
CA TYR A 371 9.89 -18.27 5.40
C TYR A 371 10.49 -17.21 4.47
N VAL A 372 10.33 -17.44 3.17
CA VAL A 372 10.45 -16.44 2.10
C VAL A 372 9.05 -16.15 1.60
N ILE A 373 8.61 -14.90 1.64
CA ILE A 373 7.24 -14.51 1.32
C ILE A 373 7.24 -13.59 0.09
N PHE A 374 6.41 -13.95 -0.89
CA PHE A 374 6.04 -13.10 -2.02
C PHE A 374 4.62 -12.59 -1.79
N GLY A 375 4.43 -11.28 -1.70
CA GLY A 375 3.15 -10.65 -1.37
C GLY A 375 2.66 -9.68 -2.44
N ASN A 376 1.36 -9.69 -2.70
CA ASN A 376 0.67 -8.68 -3.52
C ASN A 376 -0.81 -8.58 -3.11
N HIS A 377 -1.36 -7.38 -3.01
CA HIS A 377 -2.80 -7.22 -2.74
C HIS A 377 -3.65 -7.43 -3.98
N ARG A 378 -4.91 -7.80 -3.80
CA ARG A 378 -5.82 -8.21 -4.87
C ARG A 378 -6.99 -7.25 -5.01
N ASP A 379 -7.33 -6.53 -3.95
CA ASP A 379 -8.37 -5.51 -3.93
C ASP A 379 -7.98 -4.26 -4.70
N ALA A 380 -8.98 -3.70 -5.37
CA ALA A 380 -8.86 -2.50 -6.18
C ALA A 380 -10.09 -1.62 -5.98
N TRP A 381 -9.94 -0.31 -6.10
CA TRP A 381 -11.09 0.60 -6.06
C TRP A 381 -12.12 0.36 -7.17
N VAL A 382 -11.66 -0.07 -8.36
CA VAL A 382 -12.50 -0.43 -9.52
C VAL A 382 -11.95 -1.71 -10.17
N TYR A 383 -11.46 -1.68 -11.41
CA TYR A 383 -10.99 -2.87 -12.15
C TYR A 383 -9.53 -3.24 -11.90
N GLY A 384 -8.65 -2.24 -11.76
CA GLY A 384 -7.23 -2.41 -11.45
C GLY A 384 -6.37 -3.04 -12.56
N GLY A 385 -6.55 -2.68 -13.85
CA GLY A 385 -5.69 -3.18 -14.95
C GLY A 385 -4.91 -2.23 -15.89
N THR A 386 -3.81 -1.54 -15.54
CA THR A 386 -2.79 -1.05 -16.53
C THR A 386 -1.33 -0.93 -16.03
N ASP A 387 -0.49 -1.86 -16.50
CA ASP A 387 1.00 -2.00 -16.72
C ASP A 387 2.02 -0.83 -16.42
N PRO A 388 3.33 -1.11 -16.16
CA PRO A 388 4.07 -2.33 -16.50
C PRO A 388 4.28 -3.34 -15.38
N ALA A 389 4.15 -4.61 -15.75
CA ALA A 389 4.78 -5.85 -15.27
C ALA A 389 6.30 -5.75 -14.95
N SER A 390 6.87 -4.54 -14.96
CA SER A 390 8.17 -4.21 -14.41
C SER A 390 8.33 -4.63 -12.96
N GLY A 391 7.28 -4.68 -12.12
CA GLY A 391 7.35 -5.29 -10.79
C GLY A 391 7.79 -6.77 -10.86
N GLY A 392 7.26 -7.52 -11.83
CA GLY A 392 7.63 -8.91 -12.08
C GLY A 392 8.94 -9.13 -12.80
N ILE A 393 9.25 -8.30 -13.79
CA ILE A 393 10.56 -8.35 -14.46
C ILE A 393 11.66 -7.93 -13.48
N VAL A 394 11.42 -6.92 -12.63
CA VAL A 394 12.33 -6.54 -11.53
C VAL A 394 12.42 -7.67 -10.51
N MET A 395 11.32 -8.33 -10.15
CA MET A 395 11.36 -9.47 -9.21
C MET A 395 12.10 -10.69 -9.78
N ILE A 396 11.95 -10.96 -11.07
CA ILE A 396 12.65 -12.03 -11.80
C ILE A 396 14.13 -11.70 -11.99
N GLU A 397 14.46 -10.44 -12.30
CA GLU A 397 15.84 -9.96 -12.45
C GLU A 397 16.54 -9.89 -11.08
N ILE A 398 15.82 -9.54 -10.01
CA ILE A 398 16.25 -9.65 -8.61
C ILE A 398 16.47 -11.12 -8.28
N ALA A 399 15.55 -12.04 -8.59
CA ALA A 399 15.77 -13.47 -8.37
C ALA A 399 17.02 -13.99 -9.12
N ARG A 400 17.31 -13.48 -10.33
CA ARG A 400 18.53 -13.78 -11.10
C ARG A 400 19.79 -13.21 -10.46
N ILE A 401 19.76 -11.96 -9.99
CA ILE A 401 20.89 -11.27 -9.37
C ILE A 401 21.18 -11.83 -7.97
N PHE A 402 20.16 -12.10 -7.16
CA PHE A 402 20.29 -12.68 -5.82
C PHE A 402 20.60 -14.19 -5.85
N GLY A 403 20.11 -14.92 -6.85
CA GLY A 403 20.59 -16.27 -7.16
C GLY A 403 22.10 -16.34 -7.40
N LYS A 404 22.74 -15.21 -7.73
CA LYS A 404 24.21 -15.09 -7.86
C LYS A 404 24.91 -14.44 -6.64
N LEU A 405 24.17 -13.86 -5.69
CA LEU A 405 24.72 -13.04 -4.58
C LEU A 405 24.43 -13.60 -3.18
N LEU A 406 23.78 -14.76 -3.06
CA LEU A 406 23.49 -15.40 -1.77
C LEU A 406 24.76 -16.02 -1.15
N GLU A 407 25.68 -15.17 -0.71
CA GLU A 407 26.86 -15.55 0.07
C GLU A 407 26.71 -15.30 1.59
N THR A 408 25.66 -14.67 2.10
CA THR A 408 25.51 -14.44 3.57
C THR A 408 24.07 -14.32 4.08
N ASP A 409 23.87 -14.57 5.38
CA ASP A 409 22.64 -14.44 6.19
C ASP A 409 22.05 -13.01 6.26
N ARG A 410 21.81 -12.33 5.13
CA ARG A 410 21.27 -10.96 5.12
C ARG A 410 20.05 -10.77 4.21
N TYR A 411 19.18 -9.90 4.72
CA TYR A 411 17.81 -9.58 4.31
C TYR A 411 17.80 -8.45 3.27
N VAL A 412 16.95 -8.52 2.24
CA VAL A 412 16.73 -7.39 1.30
C VAL A 412 15.27 -7.28 0.86
N ILE A 413 14.56 -6.27 1.37
CA ILE A 413 13.15 -5.98 1.08
C ILE A 413 13.05 -5.01 -0.12
N PHE A 414 12.15 -5.29 -1.08
CA PHE A 414 11.73 -4.33 -2.12
C PHE A 414 10.21 -4.31 -2.26
N GLY A 415 9.66 -3.11 -2.49
CA GLY A 415 8.25 -2.83 -2.83
C GLY A 415 8.06 -1.37 -3.26
N ASN A 416 7.11 -1.08 -4.16
CA ASN A 416 6.73 0.29 -4.52
C ASN A 416 5.28 0.35 -5.04
N HIS A 417 4.55 1.41 -4.67
CA HIS A 417 3.13 1.60 -4.95
C HIS A 417 2.92 2.76 -5.94
N ARG A 418 2.14 2.53 -7.00
CA ARG A 418 1.50 3.59 -7.81
C ARG A 418 0.12 3.15 -8.31
N ASP A 419 -0.86 3.43 -7.48
CA ASP A 419 -2.23 3.89 -7.75
C ASP A 419 -2.59 4.37 -9.18
N ALA A 420 -3.58 3.73 -9.82
CA ALA A 420 -4.45 4.39 -10.80
C ALA A 420 -5.92 3.96 -10.66
N TRP A 421 -6.84 4.92 -10.72
CA TRP A 421 -8.12 4.87 -9.97
C TRP A 421 -9.38 5.00 -10.85
N VAL A 422 -9.24 4.77 -12.16
CA VAL A 422 -10.31 4.84 -13.19
C VAL A 422 -10.29 3.58 -14.09
N TYR A 423 -10.89 3.63 -15.29
CA TYR A 423 -10.97 2.58 -16.32
C TYR A 423 -9.62 2.02 -16.87
N GLY A 424 -8.51 2.22 -16.17
CA GLY A 424 -7.17 1.75 -16.54
C GLY A 424 -6.19 1.75 -15.36
N GLY A 425 -6.55 1.06 -14.27
CA GLY A 425 -5.84 1.12 -12.99
C GLY A 425 -4.58 0.24 -12.90
N THR A 426 -3.40 0.77 -12.62
CA THR A 426 -2.15 0.00 -12.47
C THR A 426 -2.19 -0.97 -11.28
N ASP A 427 -2.96 -0.60 -10.29
CA ASP A 427 -3.00 -1.21 -8.97
C ASP A 427 -4.25 -2.08 -8.74
N PRO A 428 -4.14 -3.36 -8.33
CA PRO A 428 -2.92 -4.17 -8.16
C PRO A 428 -2.77 -5.33 -9.16
N ALA A 429 -3.66 -5.47 -10.15
CA ALA A 429 -3.74 -6.72 -10.92
C ALA A 429 -2.45 -7.03 -11.70
N SER A 430 -1.68 -6.00 -12.08
CA SER A 430 -0.36 -6.17 -12.70
C SER A 430 0.61 -6.91 -11.77
N GLY A 431 0.69 -6.50 -10.51
CA GLY A 431 1.46 -7.18 -9.45
C GLY A 431 0.91 -8.56 -9.11
N GLY A 432 -0.41 -8.73 -9.15
CA GLY A 432 -1.10 -10.00 -8.91
C GLY A 432 -0.76 -11.04 -9.97
N THR A 433 -0.83 -10.67 -11.25
CA THR A 433 -0.47 -11.54 -12.38
C THR A 433 0.97 -12.02 -12.27
N VAL A 434 1.89 -11.14 -11.89
CA VAL A 434 3.29 -11.48 -11.65
C VAL A 434 3.43 -12.50 -10.52
N LEU A 435 2.75 -12.28 -9.40
CA LEU A 435 2.76 -13.22 -8.27
C LEU A 435 2.28 -14.60 -8.70
N MET A 436 1.19 -14.65 -9.48
CA MET A 436 0.64 -15.90 -10.02
C MET A 436 1.63 -16.60 -10.95
N GLU A 437 2.30 -15.85 -11.83
CA GLU A 437 3.25 -16.42 -12.77
C GLU A 437 4.46 -17.02 -12.07
N ILE A 438 4.97 -16.36 -11.02
CA ILE A 438 6.07 -16.93 -10.23
C ILE A 438 5.62 -18.17 -9.47
N ALA A 439 4.41 -18.17 -8.89
CA ALA A 439 3.85 -19.37 -8.26
C ALA A 439 3.77 -20.54 -9.26
N ARG A 440 3.35 -20.28 -10.51
CA ARG A 440 3.30 -21.30 -11.58
C ARG A 440 4.68 -21.84 -11.93
N ILE A 441 5.67 -20.96 -12.07
CA ILE A 441 7.05 -21.32 -12.39
C ILE A 441 7.62 -22.23 -11.30
N PHE A 442 7.42 -21.88 -10.02
CA PHE A 442 7.81 -22.75 -8.91
C PHE A 442 7.04 -24.08 -8.93
N GLY A 443 5.76 -24.06 -9.27
CA GLY A 443 4.95 -25.27 -9.49
C GLY A 443 5.57 -26.22 -10.51
N LYS A 444 5.88 -25.73 -11.71
CA LYS A 444 6.62 -26.49 -12.73
C LYS A 444 7.96 -27.00 -12.25
N LEU A 445 8.66 -26.19 -11.46
CA LEU A 445 9.95 -26.60 -10.90
C LEU A 445 9.78 -27.77 -9.91
N LEU A 446 8.70 -27.80 -9.12
CA LEU A 446 8.39 -28.93 -8.24
C LEU A 446 8.15 -30.24 -9.02
N GLU A 447 7.60 -30.17 -10.25
CA GLU A 447 7.40 -31.34 -11.12
C GLU A 447 8.73 -31.97 -11.56
N THR A 448 9.82 -31.19 -11.63
CA THR A 448 11.16 -31.71 -11.94
C THR A 448 11.80 -32.49 -10.78
N GLY A 449 11.15 -32.54 -9.63
CA GLY A 449 11.66 -33.12 -8.39
C GLY A 449 12.44 -32.13 -7.52
N TRP A 450 12.65 -30.89 -7.97
CA TRP A 450 13.27 -29.84 -7.14
C TRP A 450 12.39 -29.50 -5.94
N ARG A 451 13.02 -29.16 -4.81
CA ARG A 451 12.35 -28.64 -3.62
C ARG A 451 13.15 -27.46 -3.07
N PRO A 452 12.49 -26.41 -2.55
CA PRO A 452 13.21 -25.30 -1.96
C PRO A 452 13.83 -25.74 -0.64
N ARG A 453 14.99 -25.17 -0.29
CA ARG A 453 15.61 -25.37 1.02
C ARG A 453 14.68 -24.88 2.15
N ARG A 454 14.03 -23.74 1.94
CA ARG A 454 13.19 -23.01 2.91
C ARG A 454 11.74 -22.97 2.46
N THR A 455 10.82 -22.73 3.39
CA THR A 455 9.41 -22.58 3.02
C THR A 455 9.20 -21.29 2.24
N ILE A 456 8.49 -21.39 1.10
CA ILE A 456 8.08 -20.25 0.30
C ILE A 456 6.57 -20.05 0.47
N LEU A 457 6.16 -18.82 0.78
CA LEU A 457 4.76 -18.41 0.85
C LEU A 457 4.45 -17.43 -0.27
N PHE A 458 3.31 -17.62 -0.91
CA PHE A 458 2.71 -16.70 -1.88
C PHE A 458 1.44 -16.15 -1.27
N CYS A 459 1.38 -14.83 -1.08
CA CYS A 459 0.31 -14.20 -0.34
C CYS A 459 -0.42 -13.19 -1.22
N SER A 460 -1.68 -13.50 -1.51
CA SER A 460 -2.62 -12.59 -2.15
C SER A 460 -3.45 -11.90 -1.06
N TRP A 461 -3.13 -10.65 -0.77
CA TRP A 461 -3.77 -9.88 0.31
C TRP A 461 -5.08 -9.24 -0.17
N ASP A 462 -6.01 -9.02 0.77
CA ASP A 462 -7.25 -8.28 0.55
C ASP A 462 -7.27 -7.01 1.45
N ALA A 463 -8.14 -6.06 1.14
CA ALA A 463 -8.32 -4.79 1.82
C ALA A 463 -7.03 -3.96 2.06
N GLU A 464 -6.07 -4.01 1.13
CA GLU A 464 -4.90 -3.14 1.15
C GLU A 464 -5.29 -1.68 0.97
N GLU A 465 -6.24 -1.41 0.07
CA GLU A 465 -6.71 -0.07 -0.31
C GLU A 465 -7.38 0.66 0.87
N TYR A 466 -7.74 -0.10 1.91
CA TYR A 466 -8.34 0.37 3.16
C TYR A 466 -7.34 0.54 4.31
N GLY A 467 -6.02 0.48 4.04
CA GLY A 467 -4.99 0.69 5.05
C GLY A 467 -4.18 -0.57 5.37
N LEU A 468 -3.80 -1.33 4.35
CA LEU A 468 -3.00 -2.57 4.45
C LEU A 468 -3.68 -3.69 5.24
N VAL A 469 -5.01 -3.64 5.39
CA VAL A 469 -5.76 -4.40 6.41
C VAL A 469 -5.44 -5.88 6.36
N GLY A 470 -5.69 -6.57 5.25
CA GLY A 470 -5.49 -8.02 5.19
C GLY A 470 -4.07 -8.47 5.50
N SER A 471 -3.05 -7.75 5.00
CA SER A 471 -1.65 -8.07 5.30
C SER A 471 -1.30 -7.85 6.77
N TYR A 472 -1.89 -6.83 7.40
CA TYR A 472 -1.66 -6.48 8.79
C TYR A 472 -2.29 -7.52 9.72
N GLU A 473 -3.57 -7.85 9.50
CA GLU A 473 -4.29 -8.88 10.27
C GLU A 473 -3.59 -10.24 10.19
N TRP A 474 -3.05 -10.60 9.03
CA TRP A 474 -2.33 -11.86 8.85
C TRP A 474 -1.08 -11.96 9.72
N VAL A 475 -0.36 -10.84 9.91
CA VAL A 475 0.82 -10.76 10.77
C VAL A 475 0.43 -10.78 12.25
N GLU A 476 -0.68 -10.14 12.63
CA GLU A 476 -1.16 -10.15 14.01
C GLU A 476 -1.57 -11.55 14.48
N VAL A 477 -2.02 -12.43 13.59
CA VAL A 477 -2.21 -13.87 13.91
C VAL A 477 -0.87 -14.58 14.15
N ARG A 478 0.22 -14.07 13.58
CA ARG A 478 1.51 -14.78 13.41
C ARG A 478 2.72 -13.96 13.90
N PRO A 479 2.71 -13.46 15.15
CA PRO A 479 3.77 -12.58 15.64
C PRO A 479 5.15 -13.26 15.72
N ASN A 480 5.20 -14.60 15.73
CA ASN A 480 6.44 -15.37 15.93
C ASN A 480 7.00 -16.02 14.65
N TYR A 481 6.56 -15.61 13.46
CA TYR A 481 7.11 -16.18 12.22
C TYR A 481 8.57 -15.76 12.02
N HIS A 482 9.47 -16.73 11.83
CA HIS A 482 10.87 -16.46 11.48
C HIS A 482 10.98 -16.08 10.00
N LEU A 483 10.56 -14.86 9.70
CA LEU A 483 10.61 -14.26 8.36
C LEU A 483 12.06 -13.98 7.96
N ILE A 484 12.46 -14.51 6.80
CA ILE A 484 13.76 -14.18 6.19
C ILE A 484 13.61 -13.05 5.19
N LEU A 485 12.51 -13.01 4.44
CA LEU A 485 12.35 -12.03 3.37
C LEU A 485 10.89 -11.86 2.99
N TYR A 486 10.46 -10.60 2.85
CA TYR A 486 9.18 -10.23 2.24
C TYR A 486 9.45 -9.42 0.97
N ILE A 487 9.01 -9.96 -0.17
CA ILE A 487 9.11 -9.29 -1.48
C ILE A 487 7.70 -8.87 -1.87
N ILE A 488 7.51 -7.58 -2.09
CA ILE A 488 6.23 -7.03 -2.53
C ILE A 488 6.28 -6.86 -4.05
N SER A 489 5.33 -7.48 -4.72
CA SER A 489 5.11 -7.32 -6.15
C SER A 489 4.12 -6.19 -6.41
N SER A 490 4.47 -4.95 -6.11
CA SER A 490 3.67 -3.75 -6.45
C SER A 490 4.41 -2.85 -7.45
N THR A 491 3.68 -1.92 -8.07
CA THR A 491 4.02 -1.20 -9.31
C THR A 491 5.22 -0.24 -9.22
N PRO A 492 6.33 -0.46 -9.97
CA PRO A 492 7.44 0.50 -10.05
C PRO A 492 7.46 1.36 -11.34
N TYR A 493 8.01 2.58 -11.27
CA TYR A 493 8.40 3.39 -12.45
C TYR A 493 9.91 3.80 -12.40
N PRO A 494 10.58 4.03 -13.55
CA PRO A 494 12.06 3.98 -13.65
C PRO A 494 12.84 5.26 -13.32
N TYR A 495 12.25 6.31 -12.74
CA TYR A 495 12.98 7.56 -12.51
C TYR A 495 12.67 8.16 -11.13
N ARG A 496 13.67 8.08 -10.24
CA ARG A 496 13.67 8.42 -8.80
C ARG A 496 12.89 7.46 -7.90
N CYS A 497 13.61 6.53 -7.28
CA CYS A 497 13.18 5.86 -6.05
C CYS A 497 12.91 6.90 -4.96
N VAL A 498 11.65 7.13 -4.63
CA VAL A 498 11.26 7.61 -3.31
C VAL A 498 10.75 6.38 -2.57
N TYR A 499 11.53 5.93 -1.60
CA TYR A 499 11.26 4.75 -0.79
C TYR A 499 10.19 5.10 0.25
N GLU A 500 8.98 4.55 0.13
CA GLU A 500 8.04 4.49 1.25
C GLU A 500 8.16 3.11 1.88
N PHE A 501 8.73 3.07 3.08
CA PHE A 501 8.95 1.84 3.84
C PHE A 501 7.62 1.37 4.45
N GLY A 502 6.88 0.54 3.72
CA GLY A 502 5.89 -0.37 4.29
C GLY A 502 6.56 -1.60 4.91
N ALA A 503 7.53 -1.40 5.81
CA ALA A 503 8.10 -2.53 6.54
C ALA A 503 7.09 -2.95 7.62
N LEU A 504 6.56 -4.17 7.50
CA LEU A 504 6.19 -4.97 8.66
C LEU A 504 7.50 -5.21 9.44
N THR A 505 7.87 -4.23 10.26
CA THR A 505 8.97 -4.37 11.21
C THR A 505 8.40 -5.15 12.38
N PHE A 506 8.85 -6.39 12.55
CA PHE A 506 8.76 -7.06 13.83
C PHE A 506 9.63 -6.25 14.78
N ASP A 507 9.03 -5.49 15.68
CA ASP A 507 9.75 -4.96 16.84
C ASP A 507 9.84 -6.10 17.87
N PRO A 508 11.04 -6.64 18.16
CA PRO A 508 11.19 -7.63 19.22
C PRO A 508 11.06 -7.05 20.64
N ALA A 509 10.70 -5.77 20.80
CA ALA A 509 10.59 -5.08 22.08
C ALA A 509 9.15 -4.70 22.52
N LEU A 510 8.10 -5.33 21.98
CA LEU A 510 6.74 -5.24 22.51
C LEU A 510 6.20 -6.62 22.95
#